data_AF-A0A4P9VX16-F1
#
_entry.id   AF-A0A4P9VX16-F1
#
_cell.length_a   1.000
_cell.length_b   1.000
_cell.length_c   1.000
_cell.angle_alpha   90.00
_cell.angle_beta   90.00
_cell.angle_gamma   90.00
#
_symmetry.space_group_name_H-M   'P 1'
#
loop_
_entity.id
_entity.type
_entity.pdbx_description
1 polymer ?
#
loop_
_entity_poly.entity_id
_entity_poly.type
_entity_poly.pdbx_seq_one_letter_code
_entity_poly.pdbx_strand_id
1 'polypeptide(L)'
;MRGAEKPAKDVDEPQQTGRRVVINPIPGTAHTSHNFEPPSFRMHVPEGGRWLKFLLFPLWLLSYMFMLVPAYASYRRTGQFIDNTVRTARYSAVDFFPRQLLNQFSKLANIYFLFISGLQLVPQLSPTGSYTTLGPLVAFVGVAMAREAWDDYHRHLNDREENRTEAVRLWWGDEELGGVDAGALPRAGVERDPDAVDPESLVSKDPGGPGSETAKKMIGEWRTIQWKDLQVGDLIRIRDKDNVPADIVLLSTSIPNGTAYIETSNLDGETSLTAKQALNSTAMVLRSIDDLMKFTGTIQAGPPVDTLHDFEARIELTKHDEIVRHPLTLAQFIPRGATLRNTEEAWGVVVYTGEETRIRRNANKSNLTKAPALEGLTNKIVGVVFAFVLILSTASVLAYQAFTSRGG
;
A
#
# COMPACT_ATOMS: atom_id res chain seq x y z
N MET A 1 5.35 -58.93 -28.32
CA MET A 1 4.37 -57.82 -28.40
C MET A 1 3.45 -57.89 -27.19
N ARG A 2 3.78 -57.17 -26.11
CA ARG A 2 2.86 -56.84 -25.02
C ARG A 2 3.22 -55.43 -24.58
N GLY A 3 2.50 -54.45 -25.12
CA GLY A 3 2.55 -53.07 -24.66
C GLY A 3 1.67 -52.95 -23.44
N ALA A 4 2.25 -52.56 -22.31
CA ALA A 4 1.50 -52.17 -21.13
C ALA A 4 0.97 -50.75 -21.36
N GLU A 5 -0.35 -50.60 -21.42
CA GLU A 5 -1.01 -49.30 -21.31
C GLU A 5 -0.73 -48.71 -19.92
N LYS A 6 -0.10 -47.54 -19.90
CA LYS A 6 -0.07 -46.69 -18.71
C LYS A 6 -1.45 -46.04 -18.56
N PRO A 7 -2.02 -45.95 -17.35
CA PRO A 7 -3.25 -45.21 -17.13
C PRO A 7 -3.02 -43.72 -17.45
N ALA A 8 -4.01 -43.11 -18.07
CA ALA A 8 -4.03 -41.70 -18.41
C ALA A 8 -3.70 -40.87 -17.15
N LYS A 9 -2.67 -40.04 -17.25
CA LYS A 9 -2.48 -38.94 -16.30
C LYS A 9 -3.68 -38.04 -16.44
N ASP A 10 -4.46 -37.89 -15.37
CA ASP A 10 -5.32 -36.74 -15.19
C ASP A 10 -4.49 -35.50 -15.48
N VAL A 11 -4.92 -34.77 -16.51
CA VAL A 11 -4.37 -33.47 -16.84
C VAL A 11 -4.83 -32.58 -15.70
N ASP A 12 -3.93 -32.26 -14.77
CA ASP A 12 -4.10 -31.18 -13.81
C ASP A 12 -4.46 -29.91 -14.60
N GLU A 13 -5.76 -29.62 -14.66
CA GLU A 13 -6.30 -28.35 -15.12
C GLU A 13 -5.60 -27.27 -14.28
N PRO A 14 -4.91 -26.29 -14.90
CA PRO A 14 -4.16 -25.32 -14.13
C PRO A 14 -5.15 -24.58 -13.22
N GLN A 15 -5.04 -24.82 -11.91
CA GLN A 15 -5.77 -24.06 -10.90
C GLN A 15 -5.49 -22.57 -11.17
N GLN A 16 -6.45 -21.90 -11.79
CA GLN A 16 -6.36 -20.47 -12.05
C GLN A 16 -6.15 -19.80 -10.68
N THR A 17 -4.97 -19.24 -10.51
CA THR A 17 -4.50 -18.51 -9.33
C THR A 17 -5.21 -17.15 -9.19
N GLY A 18 -6.53 -17.15 -9.34
CA GLY A 18 -7.39 -15.98 -9.26
C GLY A 18 -7.99 -15.83 -7.86
N ARG A 19 -8.26 -14.59 -7.47
CA ARG A 19 -8.97 -14.28 -6.22
C ARG A 19 -10.47 -14.31 -6.45
N ARG A 20 -11.18 -14.95 -5.53
CA ARG A 20 -12.63 -15.04 -5.53
C ARG A 20 -13.22 -13.82 -4.79
N VAL A 21 -13.86 -12.94 -5.54
CA VAL A 21 -14.60 -11.77 -5.05
C VAL A 21 -16.07 -12.15 -4.98
N VAL A 22 -16.64 -12.12 -3.78
CA VAL A 22 -18.08 -12.32 -3.59
C VAL A 22 -18.75 -10.96 -3.71
N ILE A 23 -19.74 -10.85 -4.59
CA ILE A 23 -20.52 -9.63 -4.74
C ILE A 23 -21.56 -9.61 -3.62
N ASN A 24 -21.68 -8.48 -2.92
CA ASN A 24 -22.72 -8.27 -1.92
C ASN A 24 -22.69 -9.28 -0.74
N PRO A 25 -21.54 -9.49 -0.05
CA PRO A 25 -21.46 -10.45 1.04
C PRO A 25 -22.39 -10.05 2.19
N ILE A 26 -23.07 -11.03 2.80
CA ILE A 26 -24.00 -10.80 3.91
C ILE A 26 -23.24 -10.12 5.06
N PRO A 27 -23.76 -9.02 5.64
CA PRO A 27 -23.15 -8.40 6.81
C PRO A 27 -22.98 -9.43 7.95
N GLY A 28 -21.73 -9.63 8.41
CA GLY A 28 -21.39 -10.59 9.46
C GLY A 28 -20.76 -11.91 9.00
N THR A 29 -20.66 -12.19 7.70
CA THR A 29 -19.78 -13.28 7.23
C THR A 29 -18.32 -12.85 7.36
N ALA A 30 -17.63 -13.40 8.36
CA ALA A 30 -16.23 -13.13 8.62
C ALA A 30 -15.39 -13.24 7.34
N HIS A 31 -14.72 -12.15 6.97
CA HIS A 31 -13.53 -12.25 6.14
C HIS A 31 -12.59 -13.21 6.88
N THR A 32 -12.23 -14.34 6.26
CA THR A 32 -11.33 -15.33 6.85
C THR A 32 -9.98 -14.69 7.16
N SER A 33 -9.91 -14.16 8.37
CA SER A 33 -8.78 -13.46 8.97
C SER A 33 -8.15 -14.42 9.96
N HIS A 34 -7.30 -15.31 9.44
CA HIS A 34 -6.33 -15.95 10.32
C HIS A 34 -5.20 -14.94 10.56
N ASN A 35 -5.16 -14.40 11.78
CA ASN A 35 -4.04 -13.63 12.30
C ASN A 35 -2.82 -14.56 12.39
N PHE A 36 -1.68 -14.10 11.87
CA PHE A 36 -0.39 -14.73 12.11
C PHE A 36 0.48 -13.76 12.92
N GLU A 37 0.87 -14.16 14.12
CA GLU A 37 1.85 -13.43 14.93
C GLU A 37 3.24 -13.55 14.28
N PRO A 38 3.99 -12.44 14.12
CA PRO A 38 5.37 -12.54 13.66
C PRO A 38 6.24 -13.18 14.75
N PRO A 39 7.25 -13.99 14.40
CA PRO A 39 8.13 -14.61 15.38
C PRO A 39 8.91 -13.56 16.16
N SER A 40 8.79 -13.57 17.48
CA SER A 40 9.58 -12.74 18.38
C SER A 40 11.05 -13.21 18.38
N PHE A 41 11.95 -12.43 17.80
CA PHE A 41 13.38 -12.69 17.88
C PHE A 41 13.99 -12.00 19.11
N ARG A 42 14.43 -12.78 20.10
CA ARG A 42 15.22 -12.30 21.25
C ARG A 42 16.70 -12.54 20.96
N MET A 43 17.49 -11.47 20.87
CA MET A 43 18.93 -11.58 20.73
C MET A 43 19.63 -11.34 22.07
N HIS A 44 20.55 -12.22 22.42
CA HIS A 44 21.41 -12.13 23.61
C HIS A 44 22.69 -11.38 23.24
N VAL A 45 23.01 -10.29 23.93
CA VAL A 45 24.21 -9.48 23.69
C VAL A 45 25.25 -9.78 24.77
N PRO A 46 26.48 -10.19 24.43
CA PRO A 46 27.52 -10.45 25.43
C PRO A 46 28.08 -9.14 25.99
N GLU A 47 28.28 -9.09 27.30
CA GLU A 47 28.88 -7.97 28.00
C GLU A 47 30.42 -8.03 27.93
N GLY A 48 31.03 -7.14 27.14
CA GLY A 48 32.48 -6.94 27.15
C GLY A 48 32.96 -5.81 26.26
N GLY A 49 33.63 -4.81 26.83
CA GLY A 49 34.44 -3.80 26.12
C GLY A 49 33.74 -2.51 25.69
N ARG A 50 33.45 -1.59 26.62
CA ARG A 50 32.81 -0.28 26.36
C ARG A 50 33.64 0.72 25.52
N TRP A 51 34.96 0.53 25.41
CA TRP A 51 35.87 1.51 24.79
C TRP A 51 36.15 1.23 23.30
N LEU A 52 36.21 -0.05 22.91
CA LEU A 52 36.37 -0.45 21.51
C LEU A 52 35.13 -0.11 20.66
N LYS A 53 33.97 0.03 21.32
CA LYS A 53 32.70 0.42 20.71
C LYS A 53 32.71 1.85 20.16
N PHE A 54 33.52 2.77 20.68
CA PHE A 54 33.58 4.16 20.17
C PHE A 54 34.43 4.31 18.90
N LEU A 55 35.50 3.50 18.76
CA LEU A 55 36.37 3.56 17.59
C LEU A 55 35.83 2.76 16.39
N LEU A 56 35.09 1.68 16.67
CA LEU A 56 34.47 0.81 15.65
C LEU A 56 32.97 1.11 15.45
N PHE A 57 32.39 2.07 16.19
CA PHE A 57 30.98 2.46 16.05
C PHE A 57 30.57 2.76 14.60
N PRO A 58 31.37 3.51 13.80
CA PRO A 58 30.98 3.82 12.42
C PRO A 58 30.92 2.57 11.55
N LEU A 59 31.85 1.62 11.73
CA LEU A 59 31.93 0.37 10.98
C LEU A 59 30.85 -0.63 11.42
N TRP A 60 30.56 -0.69 12.71
CA TRP A 60 29.50 -1.52 13.28
C TRP A 60 28.11 -1.00 12.88
N LEU A 61 27.90 0.32 12.89
CA LEU A 61 26.67 0.97 12.40
C LEU A 61 26.49 0.74 10.90
N LEU A 62 27.54 0.88 10.08
CA LEU A 62 27.51 0.59 8.63
C LEU A 62 27.18 -0.87 8.32
N SER A 63 27.74 -1.83 9.07
CA SER A 63 27.42 -3.27 8.92
C SER A 63 26.00 -3.61 9.37
N TYR A 64 25.55 -3.03 10.50
CA TYR A 64 24.17 -3.16 10.99
C TYR A 64 23.16 -2.54 10.01
N MET A 65 23.51 -1.42 9.38
CA MET A 65 22.73 -0.77 8.35
C MET A 65 22.59 -1.62 7.08
N PHE A 66 23.69 -2.23 6.60
CA PHE A 66 23.65 -3.07 5.40
C PHE A 66 22.83 -4.36 5.60
N MET A 67 22.77 -4.86 6.83
CA MET A 67 22.02 -6.07 7.19
C MET A 67 20.51 -5.83 7.37
N LEU A 68 20.07 -4.59 7.62
CA LEU A 68 18.64 -4.24 7.78
C LEU A 68 17.93 -3.91 6.47
N VAL A 69 18.66 -3.68 5.37
CA VAL A 69 18.08 -3.33 4.07
C VAL A 69 17.33 -4.49 3.37
N PRO A 70 17.75 -5.78 3.45
CA PRO A 70 17.05 -6.85 2.73
C PRO A 70 15.80 -7.42 3.42
N ALA A 71 15.52 -7.08 4.69
CA ALA A 71 14.47 -7.73 5.48
C ALA A 71 13.03 -7.19 5.24
N TYR A 72 12.86 -6.18 4.39
CA TYR A 72 11.56 -5.54 4.17
C TYR A 72 10.75 -6.07 2.98
N ALA A 73 11.34 -6.91 2.12
CA ALA A 73 10.64 -7.45 0.95
C ALA A 73 9.97 -8.80 1.27
N SER A 74 9.07 -8.82 2.26
CA SER A 74 8.20 -9.97 2.49
C SER A 74 6.93 -9.81 1.64
N TYR A 75 6.92 -10.50 0.51
CA TYR A 75 5.78 -10.72 -0.38
C TYR A 75 4.59 -11.24 0.44
N ARG A 76 3.57 -10.40 0.65
CA ARG A 76 2.30 -10.80 1.28
C ARG A 76 1.56 -11.76 0.34
N ARG A 77 1.73 -13.05 0.61
CA ARG A 77 0.94 -14.13 0.01
C ARG A 77 -0.11 -14.61 1.01
N THR A 78 -0.99 -13.71 1.45
CA THR A 78 -2.22 -14.09 2.15
C THR A 78 -3.39 -13.86 1.19
N GLY A 79 -4.34 -14.79 1.12
CA GLY A 79 -5.57 -14.62 0.34
C GLY A 79 -6.52 -13.55 0.90
N GLN A 80 -6.01 -12.63 1.72
CA GLN A 80 -6.74 -11.55 2.36
C GLN A 80 -6.67 -10.30 1.47
N PHE A 81 -7.82 -9.68 1.24
CA PHE A 81 -7.87 -8.38 0.59
C PHE A 81 -7.27 -7.31 1.51
N ILE A 82 -6.61 -6.32 0.92
CA ILE A 82 -6.08 -5.17 1.66
C ILE A 82 -7.13 -4.07 1.76
N ASP A 83 -6.95 -3.15 2.71
CA ASP A 83 -7.78 -1.96 2.79
C ASP A 83 -7.57 -1.02 1.58
N ASN A 84 -8.48 -0.06 1.39
CA ASN A 84 -8.39 0.91 0.30
C ASN A 84 -7.58 2.16 0.66
N THR A 85 -6.79 2.10 1.75
CA THR A 85 -5.92 3.21 2.17
C THR A 85 -4.73 3.31 1.23
N VAL A 86 -4.45 4.52 0.81
CA VAL A 86 -3.27 4.86 0.01
C VAL A 86 -2.26 5.61 0.87
N ARG A 87 -0.98 5.26 0.73
CA ARG A 87 0.12 5.94 1.41
C ARG A 87 1.24 6.30 0.43
N THR A 88 1.53 7.59 0.30
CA THR A 88 2.68 8.13 -0.45
C THR A 88 3.79 8.61 0.48
N ALA A 89 3.49 8.82 1.76
CA ALA A 89 4.48 9.19 2.75
C ALA A 89 5.47 8.05 3.03
N ARG A 90 6.76 8.40 3.01
CA ARG A 90 7.88 7.46 3.11
C ARG A 90 8.18 7.06 4.54
N TYR A 91 7.92 7.96 5.49
CA TYR A 91 8.29 7.78 6.88
C TYR A 91 7.06 7.72 7.76
N SER A 92 7.17 7.00 8.88
CA SER A 92 6.32 7.20 10.05
C SER A 92 7.00 8.20 10.99
N ALA A 93 6.25 8.77 11.93
CA ALA A 93 6.80 9.70 12.91
C ALA A 93 7.96 9.09 13.72
N VAL A 94 7.95 7.77 13.93
CA VAL A 94 8.96 7.04 14.72
C VAL A 94 10.18 6.67 13.87
N ASP A 95 9.97 6.25 12.62
CA ASP A 95 11.06 5.80 11.76
C ASP A 95 11.75 6.95 10.98
N PHE A 96 11.16 8.14 10.94
CA PHE A 96 11.68 9.29 10.22
C PHE A 96 13.12 9.62 10.63
N PHE A 97 13.34 9.88 11.92
CA PHE A 97 14.64 10.31 12.42
C PHE A 97 15.75 9.29 12.18
N PRO A 98 15.60 8.00 12.58
CA PRO A 98 16.64 7.00 12.33
C PRO A 98 16.86 6.82 10.83
N ARG A 99 15.83 6.58 10.02
CA ARG A 99 15.99 6.33 8.58
C ARG A 99 16.61 7.52 7.86
N GLN A 100 16.26 8.74 8.24
CA GLN A 100 16.79 9.91 7.57
C GLN A 100 18.22 10.23 7.99
N LEU A 101 18.61 10.00 9.25
CA LEU A 101 20.02 10.03 9.62
C LEU A 101 20.83 9.03 8.81
N LEU A 102 20.33 7.80 8.69
CA LEU A 102 20.94 6.76 7.87
C LEU A 102 21.09 7.18 6.40
N ASN A 103 20.07 7.79 5.81
CA ASN A 103 20.14 8.32 4.44
C ASN A 103 21.16 9.47 4.31
N GLN A 104 21.20 10.42 5.25
CA GLN A 104 22.16 11.52 5.18
C GLN A 104 23.59 11.00 5.34
N PHE A 105 23.85 10.05 6.22
CA PHE A 105 25.17 9.44 6.40
C PHE A 105 25.49 8.30 5.43
N SER A 106 24.61 7.98 4.48
CA SER A 106 24.95 7.15 3.31
C SER A 106 25.75 7.93 2.26
N LYS A 107 25.81 9.27 2.37
CA LYS A 107 26.58 10.14 1.49
C LYS A 107 28.03 10.25 1.96
N LEU A 108 28.98 10.01 1.05
CA LEU A 108 30.42 10.03 1.35
C LEU A 108 30.87 11.37 1.96
N ALA A 109 30.31 12.48 1.48
CA ALA A 109 30.57 13.82 2.00
C ALA A 109 30.28 13.94 3.50
N ASN A 110 29.11 13.46 3.93
CA ASN A 110 28.66 13.58 5.31
C ASN A 110 29.48 12.67 6.24
N ILE A 111 29.87 11.48 5.77
CA ILE A 111 30.81 10.59 6.49
C ILE A 111 32.17 11.28 6.65
N TYR A 112 32.70 11.88 5.57
CA TYR A 112 33.97 12.59 5.60
C TYR A 112 33.97 13.74 6.62
N PHE A 113 32.95 14.61 6.57
CA PHE A 113 32.85 15.72 7.52
C PHE A 113 32.63 15.25 8.95
N LEU A 114 31.91 14.14 9.16
CA LEU A 114 31.74 13.54 10.48
C LEU A 114 33.08 13.07 11.05
N PHE A 115 33.89 12.40 10.22
CA PHE A 115 35.21 11.92 10.60
C PHE A 115 36.16 13.08 10.97
N ILE A 116 36.24 14.12 10.13
CA ILE A 116 37.06 15.30 10.40
C ILE A 116 36.59 16.03 11.65
N SER A 117 35.27 16.17 11.84
CA SER A 117 34.70 16.79 13.05
C SER A 117 35.06 15.99 14.30
N GLY A 118 35.03 14.66 14.23
CA GLY A 118 35.48 13.77 15.30
C GLY A 118 36.95 13.95 15.66
N LEU A 119 37.84 14.06 14.65
CA LEU A 119 39.26 14.32 14.88
C LEU A 119 39.51 15.69 15.54
N GLN A 120 38.75 16.71 15.15
CA GLN A 120 38.88 18.07 15.70
C GLN A 120 38.34 18.23 17.12
N LEU A 121 37.58 17.26 17.64
CA LEU A 121 37.17 17.26 19.05
C LEU A 121 38.32 16.92 20.01
N VAL A 122 39.40 16.29 19.52
CA VAL A 122 40.57 15.96 20.35
C VAL A 122 41.39 17.24 20.59
N PRO A 123 41.50 17.70 21.86
CA PRO A 123 42.35 18.83 22.19
C PRO A 123 43.80 18.50 21.78
N GLN A 124 44.53 19.47 21.23
CA GLN A 124 45.88 19.35 20.63
C GLN A 124 45.94 18.96 19.14
N LEU A 125 44.89 18.35 18.57
CA LEU A 125 44.84 18.03 17.12
C LEU A 125 44.08 19.09 16.29
N SER A 126 43.22 19.90 16.92
CA SER A 126 42.45 20.94 16.22
C SER A 126 43.24 22.25 16.06
N PRO A 127 43.42 22.75 14.83
CA PRO A 127 44.10 24.02 14.57
C PRO A 127 43.19 25.25 14.71
N THR A 128 41.86 25.09 14.72
CA THR A 128 40.89 26.20 14.60
C THR A 128 39.78 26.22 15.66
N GLY A 129 39.51 25.11 16.36
CA GLY A 129 38.53 25.02 17.45
C GLY A 129 37.80 23.67 17.49
N SER A 130 37.26 23.28 18.64
CA SER A 130 36.66 21.94 18.83
C SER A 130 35.30 21.74 18.14
N TYR A 131 34.57 22.83 17.84
CA TYR A 131 33.19 22.77 17.31
C TYR A 131 33.02 23.40 15.93
N THR A 132 34.06 23.96 15.34
CA THR A 132 33.98 24.76 14.10
C THR A 132 33.61 23.94 12.86
N THR A 133 33.85 22.63 12.87
CA THR A 133 33.41 21.69 11.81
C THR A 133 32.14 20.93 12.18
N LEU A 134 31.99 20.53 13.44
CA LEU A 134 30.80 19.81 13.92
C LEU A 134 29.53 20.68 13.80
N GLY A 135 29.63 21.97 14.19
CA GLY A 135 28.51 22.91 14.15
C GLY A 135 27.88 23.04 12.75
N PRO A 136 28.65 23.40 11.71
CA PRO A 136 28.16 23.46 10.34
C PRO A 136 27.61 22.14 9.82
N LEU A 137 28.22 21.00 10.16
CA LEU A 137 27.74 19.68 9.74
C LEU A 137 26.35 19.38 10.34
N VAL A 138 26.19 19.59 11.65
CA VAL A 138 24.91 19.39 12.34
C VAL A 138 23.84 20.32 11.78
N ALA A 139 24.17 21.59 11.54
CA ALA A 139 23.25 22.55 10.93
C ALA A 139 22.85 22.12 9.50
N PHE A 140 23.80 21.72 8.67
CA PHE A 140 23.55 21.27 7.30
C PHE A 140 22.67 20.02 7.24
N VAL A 141 23.01 18.99 8.02
CA VAL A 141 22.20 17.76 8.13
C VAL A 141 20.83 18.09 8.70
N GLY A 142 20.76 18.94 9.71
CA GLY A 142 19.50 19.40 10.32
C GLY A 142 18.56 20.07 9.32
N VAL A 143 19.07 21.00 8.49
CA VAL A 143 18.26 21.66 7.44
C VAL A 143 17.81 20.63 6.38
N ALA A 144 18.70 19.72 5.96
CA ALA A 144 18.35 18.68 4.98
C ALA A 144 17.27 17.72 5.52
N MET A 145 17.36 17.35 6.80
CA MET A 145 16.34 16.55 7.49
C MET A 145 15.03 17.33 7.62
N ALA A 146 15.07 18.59 8.05
CA ALA A 146 13.87 19.43 8.19
C ALA A 146 13.12 19.59 6.86
N ARG A 147 13.84 19.74 5.75
CA ARG A 147 13.25 19.78 4.41
C ARG A 147 12.54 18.46 4.07
N GLU A 148 13.17 17.31 4.29
CA GLU A 148 12.51 16.01 4.05
C GLU A 148 11.29 15.83 4.97
N ALA A 149 11.38 16.27 6.23
CA ALA A 149 10.25 16.23 7.15
C ALA A 149 9.07 17.07 6.64
N TRP A 150 9.35 18.25 6.11
CA TRP A 150 8.36 19.13 5.52
C TRP A 150 7.68 18.50 4.29
N ASP A 151 8.48 17.91 3.39
CA ASP A 151 7.98 17.24 2.20
C ASP A 151 7.14 16.00 2.57
N ASP A 152 7.57 15.20 3.54
CA ASP A 152 6.83 14.02 4.00
C ASP A 152 5.56 14.41 4.77
N TYR A 153 5.58 15.50 5.53
CA TYR A 153 4.38 16.06 6.19
C TYR A 153 3.29 16.41 5.17
N HIS A 154 3.65 17.06 4.06
CA HIS A 154 2.70 17.36 2.98
C HIS A 154 2.17 16.10 2.31
N ARG A 155 2.99 15.04 2.16
CA ARG A 155 2.51 13.74 1.67
C ARG A 155 1.48 13.13 2.61
N HIS A 156 1.71 13.17 3.93
CA HIS A 156 0.72 12.70 4.91
C HIS A 156 -0.57 13.50 4.87
N LEU A 157 -0.50 14.80 4.59
CA LEU A 157 -1.69 15.64 4.45
C LEU A 157 -2.49 15.21 3.21
N ASN A 158 -1.83 15.11 2.06
CA ASN A 158 -2.46 14.68 0.80
C ASN A 158 -3.03 13.26 0.91
N ASP A 159 -2.29 12.33 1.53
CA ASP A 159 -2.76 10.97 1.80
C ASP A 159 -4.05 10.99 2.65
N ARG A 160 -4.14 11.86 3.67
CA ARG A 160 -5.36 11.98 4.48
C ARG A 160 -6.52 12.57 3.70
N GLU A 161 -6.27 13.56 2.86
CA GLU A 161 -7.29 14.17 2.01
C GLU A 161 -7.85 13.14 1.02
N GLU A 162 -6.98 12.43 0.30
CA GLU A 162 -7.38 11.38 -0.64
C GLU A 162 -8.19 10.28 0.07
N ASN A 163 -7.68 9.75 1.18
CA ASN A 163 -8.32 8.67 1.94
C ASN A 163 -9.66 9.07 2.59
N ARG A 164 -9.91 10.37 2.78
CA ARG A 164 -11.17 10.92 3.32
C ARG A 164 -12.16 11.34 2.24
N THR A 165 -11.77 11.27 0.97
CA THR A 165 -12.69 11.51 -0.16
C THR A 165 -13.91 10.60 -0.02
N GLU A 166 -15.06 11.11 -0.41
CA GLU A 166 -16.32 10.41 -0.30
C GLU A 166 -16.52 9.43 -1.46
N ALA A 167 -17.10 8.27 -1.16
CA ALA A 167 -17.60 7.30 -2.11
C ALA A 167 -19.02 6.88 -1.71
N VAL A 168 -19.84 6.51 -2.69
CA VAL A 168 -21.20 6.05 -2.44
C VAL A 168 -21.25 4.53 -2.54
N ARG A 169 -21.47 3.86 -1.41
CA ARG A 169 -21.58 2.40 -1.30
C ARG A 169 -23.03 1.99 -1.07
N LEU A 170 -23.44 0.88 -1.66
CA LEU A 170 -24.69 0.23 -1.30
C LEU A 170 -24.60 -0.32 0.12
N TRP A 171 -25.59 0.00 0.94
CA TRP A 171 -25.80 -0.63 2.22
C TRP A 171 -27.17 -1.31 2.19
N TRP A 172 -27.28 -2.49 2.80
CA TRP A 172 -28.55 -3.13 3.04
C TRP A 172 -28.56 -3.88 4.37
N GLY A 173 -29.72 -3.97 4.99
CA GLY A 173 -29.89 -4.64 6.26
C GLY A 173 -31.34 -4.63 6.76
N ASP A 174 -31.53 -5.24 7.93
CA ASP A 174 -32.81 -5.23 8.64
C ASP A 174 -33.16 -3.78 9.04
N GLU A 175 -34.39 -3.35 8.74
CA GLU A 175 -34.89 -1.99 9.03
C GLU A 175 -34.77 -1.60 10.52
N GLU A 176 -34.89 -2.58 11.44
CA GLU A 176 -34.77 -2.37 12.90
C GLU A 176 -33.32 -2.27 13.40
N LEU A 177 -32.35 -2.78 12.65
CA LEU A 177 -30.91 -2.65 12.91
C LEU A 177 -30.30 -1.39 12.27
N GLY A 178 -31.12 -0.57 11.59
CA GLY A 178 -30.71 0.53 10.71
C GLY A 178 -29.85 1.65 11.31
N GLY A 179 -29.58 1.62 12.62
CA GLY A 179 -28.64 2.50 13.32
C GLY A 179 -27.22 1.95 13.50
N VAL A 180 -26.99 0.66 13.26
CA VAL A 180 -25.68 0.02 13.38
C VAL A 180 -25.18 -0.29 11.98
N ASP A 181 -24.21 0.49 11.50
CA ASP A 181 -23.45 0.11 10.32
C ASP A 181 -22.90 -1.30 10.55
N ALA A 182 -23.36 -2.30 9.81
CA ALA A 182 -22.77 -3.63 9.87
C ALA A 182 -21.29 -3.65 9.41
N GLY A 183 -20.81 -2.56 8.80
CA GLY A 183 -19.38 -2.27 8.59
C GLY A 183 -18.64 -1.71 9.82
N ALA A 184 -19.35 -1.40 10.90
CA ALA A 184 -18.82 -1.11 12.23
C ALA A 184 -18.74 -2.38 13.12
N LEU A 185 -19.02 -3.57 12.55
CA LEU A 185 -18.58 -4.81 13.18
C LEU A 185 -17.05 -4.78 13.34
N PRO A 186 -16.53 -5.20 14.50
CA PRO A 186 -15.17 -4.90 14.89
C PRO A 186 -14.17 -5.49 13.88
N ARG A 187 -13.17 -4.67 13.55
CA ARG A 187 -11.96 -5.10 12.83
C ARG A 187 -11.48 -6.41 13.44
N ALA A 188 -11.29 -7.45 12.62
CA ALA A 188 -10.55 -8.62 13.05
C ALA A 188 -9.15 -8.16 13.49
N GLY A 189 -8.90 -8.13 14.81
CA GLY A 189 -7.64 -7.66 15.39
C GLY A 189 -7.73 -6.59 16.49
N VAL A 190 -8.91 -6.12 16.90
CA VAL A 190 -9.05 -5.37 18.16
C VAL A 190 -9.23 -6.37 19.30
N GLU A 191 -8.29 -6.38 20.26
CA GLU A 191 -8.43 -7.16 21.51
C GLU A 191 -9.78 -6.86 22.16
N ARG A 192 -10.56 -7.90 22.44
CA ARG A 192 -11.83 -7.78 23.16
C ARG A 192 -11.52 -7.33 24.58
N ASP A 193 -12.17 -6.26 25.02
CA ASP A 193 -12.28 -5.93 26.44
C ASP A 193 -13.03 -7.10 27.13
N PRO A 194 -12.42 -7.81 28.09
CA PRO A 194 -13.01 -8.99 28.72
C PRO A 194 -14.30 -8.70 29.50
N ASP A 195 -14.61 -7.43 29.77
CA ASP A 195 -15.82 -7.00 30.48
C ASP A 195 -16.95 -6.50 29.56
N ALA A 196 -16.76 -6.50 28.24
CA ALA A 196 -17.80 -6.11 27.29
C ALA A 196 -18.87 -7.22 27.14
N VAL A 197 -20.12 -6.87 27.44
CA VAL A 197 -21.29 -7.76 27.35
C VAL A 197 -21.47 -8.30 25.93
N ASP A 198 -21.51 -9.63 25.81
CA ASP A 198 -21.65 -10.35 24.55
C ASP A 198 -23.02 -10.04 23.91
N PRO A 199 -23.10 -9.50 22.68
CA PRO A 199 -24.38 -9.15 22.04
C PRO A 199 -25.30 -10.35 21.83
N GLU A 200 -24.75 -11.57 21.74
CA GLU A 200 -25.53 -12.82 21.65
C GLU A 200 -26.31 -13.13 22.94
N SER A 201 -25.97 -12.49 24.07
CA SER A 201 -26.69 -12.69 25.34
C SER A 201 -28.00 -11.91 25.45
N LEU A 202 -28.27 -10.97 24.53
CA LEU A 202 -29.52 -10.19 24.50
C LEU A 202 -30.64 -10.84 23.67
N VAL A 203 -30.38 -11.98 23.02
CA VAL A 203 -31.41 -12.76 22.34
C VAL A 203 -32.08 -13.68 23.37
N SER A 204 -33.12 -13.16 24.03
CA SER A 204 -34.00 -13.95 24.88
C SER A 204 -34.62 -15.09 24.06
N LYS A 205 -34.29 -16.33 24.42
CA LYS A 205 -35.01 -17.53 23.99
C LYS A 205 -36.37 -17.58 24.69
N ASP A 206 -37.43 -17.16 24.01
CA ASP A 206 -38.78 -17.60 24.34
C ASP A 206 -39.24 -18.65 23.31
N PRO A 207 -39.57 -19.89 23.73
CA PRO A 207 -40.17 -20.87 22.86
C PRO A 207 -41.68 -20.95 23.11
N GLY A 208 -42.50 -20.48 22.15
CA GLY A 208 -43.90 -20.91 22.09
C GLY A 208 -44.90 -19.88 21.58
N GLY A 209 -45.29 -20.00 20.31
CA GLY A 209 -46.50 -19.41 19.76
C GLY A 209 -46.63 -19.64 18.24
N PRO A 210 -47.76 -20.14 17.71
CA PRO A 210 -47.98 -20.24 16.27
C PRO A 210 -48.46 -18.87 15.78
N GLY A 211 -47.54 -18.03 15.33
CA GLY A 211 -47.87 -16.70 14.82
C GLY A 211 -46.82 -16.26 13.81
N SER A 212 -47.19 -16.30 12.52
CA SER A 212 -46.65 -15.50 11.42
C SER A 212 -45.17 -15.11 11.55
N GLU A 213 -44.27 -15.86 10.89
CA GLU A 213 -42.95 -15.36 10.51
C GLU A 213 -43.17 -14.08 9.69
N THR A 214 -43.11 -12.93 10.36
CA THR A 214 -43.22 -11.64 9.71
C THR A 214 -41.90 -11.47 8.98
N ALA A 215 -41.90 -11.73 7.67
CA ALA A 215 -40.71 -11.60 6.84
C ALA A 215 -40.09 -10.23 7.12
N LYS A 216 -38.91 -10.23 7.76
CA LYS A 216 -38.21 -9.00 8.12
C LYS A 216 -37.97 -8.18 6.86
N LYS A 217 -38.39 -6.92 6.88
CA LYS A 217 -38.25 -6.02 5.74
C LYS A 217 -36.79 -5.59 5.64
N MET A 218 -36.11 -6.14 4.63
CA MET A 218 -34.78 -5.70 4.24
C MET A 218 -34.88 -4.37 3.48
N ILE A 219 -34.08 -3.39 3.89
CA ILE A 219 -33.97 -2.09 3.20
C ILE A 219 -32.59 -1.96 2.58
N GLY A 220 -32.53 -1.32 1.42
CA GLY A 220 -31.29 -0.98 0.74
C GLY A 220 -31.22 0.52 0.47
N GLU A 221 -30.07 1.12 0.74
CA GLU A 221 -29.85 2.54 0.48
C GLU A 221 -28.39 2.82 0.09
N TRP A 222 -28.21 3.91 -0.63
CA TRP A 222 -26.88 4.43 -0.96
C TRP A 222 -26.36 5.24 0.23
N ARG A 223 -25.25 4.78 0.84
CA ARG A 223 -24.58 5.49 1.94
C ARG A 223 -23.26 6.09 1.48
N THR A 224 -22.99 7.30 1.95
CA THR A 224 -21.68 7.93 1.78
C THR A 224 -20.69 7.34 2.79
N ILE A 225 -19.56 6.86 2.30
CA ILE A 225 -18.43 6.36 3.09
C ILE A 225 -17.13 7.04 2.65
N GLN A 226 -16.07 6.91 3.42
CA GLN A 226 -14.75 7.39 3.02
C GLN A 226 -14.05 6.35 2.13
N TRP A 227 -13.20 6.81 1.22
CA TRP A 227 -12.46 5.93 0.31
C TRP A 227 -11.69 4.84 1.05
N LYS A 228 -11.04 5.16 2.18
CA LYS A 228 -10.29 4.20 2.99
C LYS A 228 -11.15 3.03 3.52
N ASP A 229 -12.46 3.23 3.66
CA ASP A 229 -13.39 2.26 4.25
C ASP A 229 -14.03 1.35 3.18
N LEU A 230 -13.69 1.55 1.91
CA LEU A 230 -14.11 0.72 0.77
C LEU A 230 -13.43 -0.66 0.82
N GLN A 231 -14.17 -1.71 0.51
CA GLN A 231 -13.66 -3.09 0.51
C GLN A 231 -13.92 -3.80 -0.81
N VAL A 232 -13.14 -4.85 -1.07
CA VAL A 232 -13.36 -5.73 -2.24
C VAL A 232 -14.71 -6.45 -2.08
N GLY A 233 -15.53 -6.42 -3.12
CA GLY A 233 -16.90 -6.95 -3.12
C GLY A 233 -17.98 -5.90 -2.86
N ASP A 234 -17.61 -4.68 -2.42
CA ASP A 234 -18.56 -3.58 -2.26
C ASP A 234 -19.18 -3.19 -3.60
N LEU A 235 -20.50 -2.97 -3.58
CA LEU A 235 -21.23 -2.33 -4.67
C LEU A 235 -21.19 -0.82 -4.48
N ILE A 236 -20.71 -0.11 -5.49
CA ILE A 236 -20.58 1.34 -5.45
C ILE A 236 -21.35 2.00 -6.59
N ARG A 237 -21.78 3.23 -6.33
CA ARG A 237 -22.36 4.13 -7.32
C ARG A 237 -21.39 5.27 -7.57
N ILE A 238 -21.12 5.53 -8.84
CA ILE A 238 -20.29 6.64 -9.30
C ILE A 238 -21.19 7.55 -10.13
N ARG A 239 -21.15 8.86 -9.86
CA ARG A 239 -21.92 9.86 -10.62
C ARG A 239 -21.05 10.57 -11.64
N ASP A 240 -21.69 11.25 -12.59
CA ASP A 240 -20.99 12.06 -13.57
C ASP A 240 -20.00 13.02 -12.89
N LYS A 241 -18.77 13.05 -13.41
CA LYS A 241 -17.62 13.85 -12.95
C LYS A 241 -16.97 13.39 -11.65
N ASP A 242 -17.45 12.33 -11.01
CA ASP A 242 -16.79 11.75 -9.85
C ASP A 242 -15.60 10.88 -10.26
N ASN A 243 -14.59 10.84 -9.39
CA ASN A 243 -13.45 9.95 -9.52
C ASN A 243 -13.80 8.55 -9.00
N VAL A 244 -13.29 7.54 -9.67
CA VAL A 244 -13.46 6.14 -9.29
C VAL A 244 -12.52 5.82 -8.11
N PRO A 245 -13.03 5.34 -6.96
CA PRO A 245 -12.27 5.21 -5.71
C PRO A 245 -11.32 3.99 -5.64
N ALA A 246 -11.56 2.98 -6.46
CA ALA A 246 -10.85 1.71 -6.48
C ALA A 246 -10.98 1.06 -7.86
N ASP A 247 -10.26 -0.03 -8.12
CA ASP A 247 -10.43 -0.74 -9.38
C ASP A 247 -11.74 -1.53 -9.33
N ILE A 248 -12.64 -1.27 -10.29
CA ILE A 248 -13.99 -1.84 -10.31
C ILE A 248 -14.30 -2.59 -11.61
N VAL A 249 -15.27 -3.48 -11.51
CA VAL A 249 -15.97 -4.08 -12.66
C VAL A 249 -17.34 -3.41 -12.79
N LEU A 250 -17.61 -2.88 -13.98
CA LEU A 250 -18.86 -2.21 -14.34
C LEU A 250 -19.98 -3.23 -14.49
N LEU A 251 -21.08 -3.01 -13.77
CA LEU A 251 -22.25 -3.89 -13.76
C LEU A 251 -23.44 -3.30 -14.51
N SER A 252 -23.71 -2.01 -14.34
CA SER A 252 -24.82 -1.30 -14.97
C SER A 252 -24.53 0.20 -15.06
N THR A 253 -25.26 0.90 -15.93
CA THR A 253 -25.15 2.35 -16.12
C THR A 253 -26.53 2.95 -16.38
N SER A 254 -26.64 4.28 -16.26
CA SER A 254 -27.86 5.00 -16.65
C SER A 254 -28.15 4.90 -18.15
N ILE A 255 -27.14 4.64 -18.98
CA ILE A 255 -27.33 4.49 -20.42
C ILE A 255 -27.95 3.11 -20.70
N PRO A 256 -29.06 3.02 -21.46
CA PRO A 256 -29.80 1.76 -21.64
C PRO A 256 -28.96 0.59 -22.16
N ASN A 257 -27.94 0.87 -22.98
CA ASN A 257 -27.04 -0.15 -23.53
C ASN A 257 -25.94 -0.60 -22.56
N GLY A 258 -25.82 -0.04 -21.35
CA GLY A 258 -24.78 -0.38 -20.37
C GLY A 258 -23.41 0.24 -20.67
N THR A 259 -23.33 1.23 -21.57
CA THR A 259 -22.09 1.97 -21.82
C THR A 259 -21.86 3.01 -20.73
N ALA A 260 -20.60 3.21 -20.34
CA ALA A 260 -20.11 4.34 -19.57
C ALA A 260 -18.92 4.97 -20.30
N TYR A 261 -18.73 6.28 -20.16
CA TYR A 261 -17.53 6.95 -20.66
C TYR A 261 -16.65 7.37 -19.49
N ILE A 262 -15.36 7.08 -19.60
CA ILE A 262 -14.37 7.45 -18.60
C ILE A 262 -13.28 8.31 -19.22
N GLU A 263 -12.76 9.23 -18.43
CA GLU A 263 -11.57 10.00 -18.73
C GLU A 263 -10.41 9.47 -17.88
N THR A 264 -9.25 9.23 -18.50
CA THR A 264 -8.05 8.71 -17.84
C THR A 264 -6.92 9.74 -17.79
N SER A 265 -7.23 11.02 -17.97
CA SER A 265 -6.26 12.12 -17.94
C SER A 265 -5.43 12.17 -16.65
N ASN A 266 -6.00 11.73 -15.52
CA ASN A 266 -5.31 11.59 -14.24
C ASN A 266 -4.32 10.41 -14.16
N LEU A 267 -4.36 9.48 -15.11
CA LEU A 267 -3.60 8.22 -15.11
C LEU A 267 -2.46 8.21 -16.12
N ASP A 268 -2.77 8.53 -17.38
CA ASP A 268 -1.85 8.46 -18.53
C ASP A 268 -1.79 9.77 -19.34
N GLY A 269 -2.58 10.78 -18.95
CA GLY A 269 -2.64 12.06 -19.65
C GLY A 269 -3.50 12.04 -20.92
N GLU A 270 -4.18 10.93 -21.22
CA GLU A 270 -5.14 10.87 -22.33
C GLU A 270 -6.40 11.67 -21.99
N THR A 271 -6.72 12.67 -22.81
CA THR A 271 -7.91 13.52 -22.64
C THR A 271 -9.13 12.99 -23.39
N SER A 272 -8.94 11.96 -24.22
CA SER A 272 -10.03 11.30 -24.93
C SER A 272 -10.87 10.44 -23.99
N LEU A 273 -12.18 10.47 -24.20
CA LEU A 273 -13.09 9.59 -23.50
C LEU A 273 -12.94 8.15 -23.99
N THR A 274 -12.73 7.22 -23.07
CA THR A 274 -12.75 5.79 -23.34
C THR A 274 -14.12 5.22 -22.99
N ALA A 275 -14.74 4.51 -23.94
CA ALA A 275 -15.98 3.80 -23.70
C ALA A 275 -15.74 2.49 -22.94
N LYS A 276 -16.54 2.25 -21.91
CA LYS A 276 -16.60 1.03 -21.10
C LYS A 276 -18.00 0.43 -21.23
N GLN A 277 -18.08 -0.89 -21.20
CA GLN A 277 -19.29 -1.62 -21.55
C GLN A 277 -19.58 -2.68 -20.49
N ALA A 278 -20.67 -2.48 -19.75
CA ALA A 278 -21.21 -3.49 -18.84
C ALA A 278 -21.64 -4.74 -19.61
N LEU A 279 -21.69 -5.88 -18.93
CA LEU A 279 -22.29 -7.08 -19.53
C LEU A 279 -23.79 -6.86 -19.75
N ASN A 280 -24.29 -7.31 -20.90
CA ASN A 280 -25.73 -7.18 -21.20
C ASN A 280 -26.59 -7.90 -20.16
N SER A 281 -26.12 -9.05 -19.65
CA SER A 281 -26.82 -9.83 -18.62
C SER A 281 -26.95 -9.10 -17.28
N THR A 282 -26.00 -8.24 -16.91
CA THR A 282 -26.08 -7.43 -15.69
C THR A 282 -26.79 -6.11 -15.94
N ALA A 283 -26.48 -5.42 -17.04
CA ALA A 283 -27.06 -4.11 -17.35
C ALA A 283 -28.58 -4.17 -17.61
N MET A 284 -29.12 -5.28 -18.10
CA MET A 284 -30.57 -5.43 -18.29
C MET A 284 -31.32 -5.68 -16.97
N VAL A 285 -30.67 -6.32 -15.99
CA VAL A 285 -31.31 -6.77 -14.76
C VAL A 285 -31.13 -5.76 -13.63
N LEU A 286 -29.97 -5.11 -13.54
CA LEU A 286 -29.63 -4.22 -12.44
C LEU A 286 -30.07 -2.78 -12.75
N ARG A 287 -31.33 -2.46 -12.41
CA ARG A 287 -31.93 -1.14 -12.65
C ARG A 287 -32.46 -0.46 -11.39
N SER A 288 -32.62 -1.21 -10.30
CA SER A 288 -33.05 -0.69 -9.01
C SER A 288 -32.14 -1.17 -7.87
N ILE A 289 -32.25 -0.53 -6.71
CA ILE A 289 -31.58 -0.97 -5.49
C ILE A 289 -32.06 -2.38 -5.09
N ASP A 290 -33.35 -2.68 -5.27
CA ASP A 290 -33.90 -4.01 -4.98
C ASP A 290 -33.26 -5.10 -5.85
N ASP A 291 -32.95 -4.79 -7.11
CA ASP A 291 -32.25 -5.71 -8.00
C ASP A 291 -30.81 -5.95 -7.51
N LEU A 292 -30.11 -4.90 -7.08
CA LEU A 292 -28.76 -5.00 -6.53
C LEU A 292 -28.74 -5.81 -5.22
N MET A 293 -29.72 -5.65 -4.35
CA MET A 293 -29.83 -6.42 -3.11
C MET A 293 -30.02 -7.91 -3.36
N LYS A 294 -30.79 -8.27 -4.39
CA LYS A 294 -31.05 -9.67 -4.79
C LYS A 294 -29.93 -10.25 -5.65
N PHE A 295 -29.02 -9.41 -6.15
CA PHE A 295 -27.98 -9.83 -7.05
C PHE A 295 -26.84 -10.53 -6.31
N THR A 296 -26.74 -11.83 -6.51
CA THR A 296 -25.65 -12.65 -6.00
C THR A 296 -24.77 -13.14 -7.15
N GLY A 297 -23.47 -12.92 -7.04
CA GLY A 297 -22.51 -13.37 -8.02
C GLY A 297 -21.12 -13.55 -7.42
N THR A 298 -20.27 -14.28 -8.12
CA THR A 298 -18.85 -14.41 -7.79
C THR A 298 -18.02 -13.92 -8.97
N ILE A 299 -17.06 -13.04 -8.74
CA ILE A 299 -16.02 -12.71 -9.72
C ILE A 299 -14.75 -13.44 -9.35
N GLN A 300 -14.12 -14.09 -10.32
CA GLN A 300 -12.79 -14.65 -10.16
C GLN A 300 -11.84 -13.81 -11.01
N ALA A 301 -11.08 -12.94 -10.34
CA ALA A 301 -10.15 -12.02 -10.97
C ALA A 301 -8.72 -12.55 -10.86
N GLY A 302 -7.87 -12.26 -11.85
CA GLY A 302 -6.45 -12.59 -11.79
C GLY A 302 -5.72 -11.93 -10.60
N PRO A 303 -4.41 -12.18 -10.42
CA PRO A 303 -3.61 -11.43 -9.47
C PRO A 303 -3.51 -9.95 -9.88
N PRO A 304 -3.32 -9.02 -8.93
CA PRO A 304 -3.13 -7.61 -9.27
C PRO A 304 -1.85 -7.39 -10.10
N VAL A 305 -1.96 -6.68 -11.23
CA VAL A 305 -0.87 -6.39 -12.18
C VAL A 305 -0.56 -4.88 -12.22
N ASP A 306 0.63 -4.50 -12.70
CA ASP A 306 1.11 -3.10 -12.79
C ASP A 306 0.83 -2.43 -14.14
N THR A 307 0.55 -3.20 -15.19
CA THR A 307 0.15 -2.68 -16.52
C THR A 307 -1.29 -2.14 -16.47
N LEU A 308 -1.55 -0.95 -17.03
CA LEU A 308 -2.90 -0.38 -17.04
C LEU A 308 -3.86 -1.13 -17.99
N HIS A 309 -3.33 -1.71 -19.07
CA HIS A 309 -4.10 -2.27 -20.19
C HIS A 309 -4.29 -3.80 -20.17
N ASP A 310 -4.12 -4.48 -19.03
CA ASP A 310 -4.22 -5.95 -18.97
C ASP A 310 -5.23 -6.41 -17.92
N PHE A 311 -6.50 -6.65 -18.27
CA PHE A 311 -7.48 -7.16 -17.31
C PHE A 311 -8.18 -8.41 -17.83
N GLU A 312 -8.08 -9.49 -17.05
CA GLU A 312 -8.78 -10.75 -17.27
C GLU A 312 -9.44 -11.20 -15.97
N ALA A 313 -10.75 -11.44 -16.02
CA ALA A 313 -11.51 -12.03 -14.95
C ALA A 313 -12.69 -12.83 -15.53
N ARG A 314 -13.39 -13.58 -14.67
CA ARG A 314 -14.66 -14.22 -15.01
C ARG A 314 -15.71 -13.90 -13.96
N ILE A 315 -16.94 -13.65 -14.38
CA ILE A 315 -18.09 -13.54 -13.47
C ILE A 315 -18.95 -14.79 -13.57
N GLU A 316 -19.35 -15.30 -12.42
CA GLU A 316 -20.23 -16.45 -12.24
C GLU A 316 -21.55 -15.93 -11.65
N LEU A 317 -22.61 -15.99 -12.45
CA LEU A 317 -23.95 -15.55 -12.08
C LEU A 317 -24.84 -16.78 -11.91
N THR A 318 -25.65 -16.82 -10.86
CA THR A 318 -26.60 -17.91 -10.65
C THR A 318 -27.94 -17.52 -11.26
N LYS A 319 -28.42 -18.29 -12.23
CA LYS A 319 -29.72 -18.08 -12.89
C LYS A 319 -30.48 -19.40 -12.92
N HIS A 320 -31.62 -19.48 -12.24
CA HIS A 320 -32.45 -20.70 -12.15
C HIS A 320 -31.64 -21.96 -11.75
N ASP A 321 -30.81 -21.86 -10.69
CA ASP A 321 -29.91 -22.92 -10.21
C ASP A 321 -28.79 -23.36 -11.19
N GLU A 322 -28.64 -22.68 -12.33
CA GLU A 322 -27.49 -22.83 -13.22
C GLU A 322 -26.47 -21.70 -13.03
N ILE A 323 -25.20 -22.07 -12.96
CA ILE A 323 -24.09 -21.11 -12.90
C ILE A 323 -23.70 -20.73 -14.34
N VAL A 324 -24.05 -19.52 -14.74
CA VAL A 324 -23.67 -18.95 -16.03
C VAL A 324 -22.37 -18.17 -15.86
N ARG A 325 -21.38 -18.51 -16.68
CA ARG A 325 -20.04 -17.90 -16.66
C ARG A 325 -19.88 -16.93 -17.82
N HIS A 326 -19.44 -15.71 -17.53
CA HIS A 326 -19.08 -14.71 -18.55
C HIS A 326 -17.64 -14.24 -18.36
N PRO A 327 -16.85 -14.12 -19.43
CA PRO A 327 -15.53 -13.49 -19.35
C PRO A 327 -15.68 -11.99 -19.12
N LEU A 328 -14.80 -11.42 -18.32
CA LEU A 328 -14.65 -9.99 -18.10
C LEU A 328 -13.29 -9.55 -18.65
N THR A 329 -13.32 -8.46 -19.40
CA THR A 329 -12.16 -7.88 -20.08
C THR A 329 -11.99 -6.42 -19.67
N LEU A 330 -10.97 -5.75 -20.21
CA LEU A 330 -10.80 -4.30 -20.05
C LEU A 330 -12.06 -3.49 -20.40
N ALA A 331 -12.95 -3.99 -21.25
CA ALA A 331 -14.19 -3.32 -21.59
C ALA A 331 -15.10 -3.12 -20.36
N GLN A 332 -15.10 -4.07 -19.41
CA GLN A 332 -15.88 -4.00 -18.18
C GLN A 332 -15.11 -3.37 -17.01
N PHE A 333 -13.80 -3.16 -17.16
CA PHE A 333 -12.93 -2.72 -16.08
C PHE A 333 -12.75 -1.20 -16.07
N ILE A 334 -12.90 -0.58 -14.90
CA ILE A 334 -12.63 0.85 -14.68
C ILE A 334 -11.57 0.99 -13.58
N PRO A 335 -10.40 1.60 -13.89
CA PRO A 335 -9.33 1.77 -12.92
C PRO A 335 -9.64 2.88 -11.90
N ARG A 336 -9.04 2.76 -10.71
CA ARG A 336 -8.98 3.86 -9.72
C ARG A 336 -8.44 5.14 -10.37
N GLY A 337 -9.03 6.27 -10.04
CA GLY A 337 -8.60 7.60 -10.50
C GLY A 337 -9.12 8.02 -11.88
N ALA A 338 -9.75 7.10 -12.63
CA ALA A 338 -10.54 7.47 -13.79
C ALA A 338 -11.75 8.33 -13.35
N THR A 339 -12.15 9.27 -14.19
CA THR A 339 -13.30 10.14 -13.93
C THR A 339 -14.46 9.72 -14.82
N LEU A 340 -15.66 9.53 -14.24
CA LEU A 340 -16.85 9.25 -15.04
C LEU A 340 -17.26 10.51 -15.81
N ARG A 341 -17.60 10.38 -17.09
CA ARG A 341 -18.03 11.48 -17.96
C ARG A 341 -19.22 11.07 -18.80
N ASN A 342 -20.07 12.03 -19.17
CA ASN A 342 -21.19 11.83 -20.10
C ASN A 342 -22.09 10.63 -19.73
N THR A 343 -22.13 10.29 -18.45
CA THR A 343 -22.83 9.13 -17.90
C THR A 343 -23.32 9.55 -16.52
N GLU A 344 -24.64 9.73 -16.35
CA GLU A 344 -25.20 10.24 -15.09
C GLU A 344 -24.83 9.37 -13.89
N GLU A 345 -24.87 8.05 -14.07
CA GLU A 345 -24.46 7.10 -13.05
C GLU A 345 -23.94 5.79 -13.64
N ALA A 346 -22.98 5.20 -12.93
CA ALA A 346 -22.44 3.89 -13.16
C ALA A 346 -22.41 3.10 -11.85
N TRP A 347 -22.83 1.83 -11.90
CA TRP A 347 -22.80 0.92 -10.78
C TRP A 347 -21.75 -0.16 -11.05
N GLY A 348 -20.91 -0.42 -10.06
CA GLY A 348 -19.84 -1.39 -10.19
C GLY A 348 -19.52 -2.08 -8.88
N VAL A 349 -18.78 -3.18 -9.00
CA VAL A 349 -18.25 -3.92 -7.86
C VAL A 349 -16.75 -3.74 -7.75
N VAL A 350 -16.26 -3.49 -6.54
CA VAL A 350 -14.84 -3.32 -6.25
C VAL A 350 -14.11 -4.65 -6.35
N VAL A 351 -13.04 -4.69 -7.15
CA VAL A 351 -12.23 -5.91 -7.37
C VAL A 351 -10.80 -5.79 -6.84
N TYR A 352 -10.20 -4.59 -6.84
CA TYR A 352 -8.92 -4.32 -6.17
C TYR A 352 -8.96 -2.99 -5.42
N THR A 353 -8.33 -2.95 -4.26
CA THR A 353 -8.31 -1.81 -3.33
C THR A 353 -6.89 -1.36 -3.02
N GLY A 354 -6.72 -0.09 -2.63
CA GLY A 354 -5.50 0.45 -2.05
C GLY A 354 -4.28 0.25 -2.95
N GLU A 355 -3.20 -0.27 -2.37
CA GLU A 355 -1.92 -0.52 -3.06
C GLU A 355 -1.97 -1.67 -4.09
N GLU A 356 -3.10 -2.40 -4.20
CA GLU A 356 -3.30 -3.41 -5.24
C GLU A 356 -3.90 -2.83 -6.52
N THR A 357 -4.47 -1.63 -6.47
CA THR A 357 -4.97 -0.95 -7.67
C THR A 357 -3.85 -0.69 -8.66
N ARG A 358 -4.17 -0.76 -9.96
CA ARG A 358 -3.16 -0.65 -11.04
C ARG A 358 -2.35 0.63 -10.96
N ILE A 359 -3.02 1.76 -10.76
CA ILE A 359 -2.36 3.07 -10.66
C ILE A 359 -1.34 3.09 -9.50
N ARG A 360 -1.68 2.49 -8.37
CA ARG A 360 -0.81 2.43 -7.18
C ARG A 360 0.36 1.49 -7.37
N ARG A 361 0.14 0.32 -7.97
CA ARG A 361 1.24 -0.60 -8.33
C ARG A 361 2.20 0.03 -9.34
N ASN A 362 1.67 0.74 -10.33
CA ASN A 362 2.49 1.45 -11.32
C ASN A 362 3.32 2.57 -10.68
N ALA A 363 2.71 3.39 -9.81
CA ALA A 363 3.41 4.43 -9.06
C ALA A 363 4.52 3.85 -8.17
N ASN A 364 4.24 2.75 -7.45
CA ASN A 364 5.19 2.12 -6.53
C ASN A 364 6.40 1.48 -7.22
N LYS A 365 6.30 1.09 -8.50
CA LYS A 365 7.45 0.59 -9.28
C LYS A 365 8.58 1.63 -9.36
N SER A 366 8.23 2.91 -9.34
CA SER A 366 9.16 4.04 -9.40
C SER A 366 9.66 4.54 -8.03
N ASN A 367 9.06 4.06 -6.94
CA ASN A 367 9.38 4.45 -5.56
C ASN A 367 10.64 3.77 -5.00
N LEU A 368 11.25 2.86 -5.76
CA LEU A 368 12.64 2.48 -5.52
C LEU A 368 13.48 3.74 -5.72
N THR A 369 13.94 4.31 -4.62
CA THR A 369 14.65 5.59 -4.51
C THR A 369 15.57 5.77 -5.70
N LYS A 370 15.11 6.50 -6.73
CA LYS A 370 15.98 6.95 -7.81
C LYS A 370 16.87 7.99 -7.17
N ALA A 371 17.97 7.54 -6.57
CA ALA A 371 19.02 8.43 -6.10
C ALA A 371 19.34 9.36 -7.28
N PRO A 372 19.25 10.69 -7.11
CA PRO A 372 19.48 11.60 -8.22
C PRO A 372 20.87 11.31 -8.78
N ALA A 373 21.01 11.21 -10.10
CA ALA A 373 22.30 10.88 -10.74
C ALA A 373 23.45 11.81 -10.29
N LEU A 374 23.10 13.03 -9.89
CA LEU A 374 24.01 14.02 -9.33
C LEU A 374 24.67 13.58 -8.01
N GLU A 375 24.00 12.75 -7.19
CA GLU A 375 24.54 12.24 -5.93
C GLU A 375 25.80 11.38 -6.15
N GLY A 376 25.82 10.55 -7.20
CA GLY A 376 27.00 9.78 -7.59
C GLY A 376 28.17 10.68 -8.02
N LEU A 377 27.88 11.77 -8.73
CA LEU A 377 28.89 12.75 -9.12
C LEU A 377 29.47 13.48 -7.90
N THR A 378 28.63 13.92 -6.96
CA THR A 378 29.08 14.57 -5.73
C THR A 378 29.96 13.64 -4.91
N ASN A 379 29.57 12.38 -4.73
CA ASN A 379 30.39 11.40 -4.01
C ASN A 379 31.75 11.17 -4.69
N LYS A 380 31.80 11.17 -6.03
CA LYS A 380 33.06 11.07 -6.79
C LYS A 380 33.96 12.29 -6.58
N ILE A 381 33.41 13.50 -6.64
CA ILE A 381 34.17 14.75 -6.40
C ILE A 381 34.78 14.71 -4.99
N VAL A 382 33.99 14.34 -3.98
CA VAL A 382 34.45 14.24 -2.59
C VAL A 382 35.60 13.23 -2.47
N GLY A 383 35.49 12.07 -3.12
CA GLY A 383 36.57 11.07 -3.14
C GLY A 383 37.87 11.61 -3.76
N VAL A 384 37.78 12.36 -4.86
CA VAL A 384 38.95 13.00 -5.50
C VAL A 384 39.57 14.06 -4.59
N VAL A 385 38.76 14.92 -3.98
CA VAL A 385 39.23 15.95 -3.04
C VAL A 385 39.91 15.30 -1.83
N PHE A 386 39.34 14.21 -1.30
CA PHE A 386 39.92 13.47 -0.19
C PHE A 386 41.30 12.89 -0.54
N ALA A 387 41.42 12.23 -1.69
CA ALA A 387 42.70 11.70 -2.15
C ALA A 387 43.75 12.81 -2.34
N PHE A 388 43.35 13.95 -2.90
CA PHE A 388 44.23 15.09 -3.07
C PHE A 388 44.73 15.66 -1.73
N VAL A 389 43.85 15.82 -0.74
CA VAL A 389 44.21 16.28 0.61
C VAL A 389 45.18 15.30 1.28
N LEU A 390 44.97 13.98 1.13
CA LEU A 390 45.89 12.98 1.65
C LEU A 390 47.29 13.08 1.04
N ILE A 391 47.39 13.27 -0.28
CA ILE A 391 48.67 13.44 -0.97
C ILE A 391 49.39 14.70 -0.49
N LEU A 392 48.68 15.83 -0.38
CA LEU A 392 49.27 17.06 0.13
C LEU A 392 49.73 16.91 1.59
N SER A 393 48.91 16.30 2.44
CA SER A 393 49.25 16.10 3.85
C SER A 393 50.48 15.23 4.04
N THR A 394 50.62 14.14 3.26
CA THR A 394 51.79 13.26 3.32
C THR A 394 53.04 13.96 2.79
N ALA A 395 52.93 14.71 1.68
CA ALA A 395 54.02 15.51 1.16
C ALA A 395 54.51 16.58 2.16
N SER A 396 53.58 17.27 2.84
CA SER A 396 53.93 18.25 3.88
C SER A 396 54.65 17.60 5.07
N VAL A 397 54.21 16.42 5.52
CA VAL A 397 54.88 15.67 6.60
C VAL A 397 56.29 15.24 6.19
N LEU A 398 56.46 14.69 4.99
CA LEU A 398 57.77 14.28 4.48
C LEU A 398 58.72 15.46 4.31
N ALA A 399 58.23 16.60 3.80
CA ALA A 399 59.00 17.82 3.68
C ALA A 399 59.45 18.36 5.05
N TYR A 400 58.56 18.34 6.04
CA TYR A 400 58.88 18.74 7.41
C TYR A 400 59.94 17.83 8.04
N GLN A 401 59.82 16.51 7.86
CA GLN A 401 60.83 15.54 8.33
C GLN A 401 62.19 15.75 7.64
N ALA A 402 62.21 15.95 6.32
CA ALA A 402 63.44 16.19 5.58
C ALA A 402 64.12 17.52 5.96
N PHE A 403 63.33 18.56 6.27
CA PHE A 403 63.84 19.84 6.76
C PHE A 403 64.45 19.71 8.14
N THR A 404 63.73 19.08 9.08
CA THR A 404 64.22 18.87 10.46
C THR A 404 65.43 17.95 10.51
N SER A 405 65.51 16.92 9.65
CA SER A 405 66.69 16.05 9.56
C SER A 405 67.94 16.72 8.98
N ARG A 406 67.79 17.88 8.31
CA ARG A 406 68.91 18.66 7.76
C ARG A 406 69.34 19.82 8.66
N GLY A 407 68.53 20.18 9.65
CA GLY A 407 68.73 21.34 10.52
C GLY A 407 69.24 21.01 11.93
N GLY A 408 69.56 19.75 12.22
CA GLY A 408 70.30 19.30 13.39
C GLY A 408 71.56 18.58 12.97
#